data_AF-A0A2E8H1C3-F1
#
_entry.id   AF-A0A2E8H1C3-F1
#
_cell.length_a   1.000
_cell.length_b   1.000
_cell.length_c   1.000
_cell.angle_alpha   90.00
_cell.angle_beta   90.00
_cell.angle_gamma   90.00
#
_symmetry.space_group_name_H-M   'P 1'
#
loop_
_entity.id
_entity.type
_entity.pdbx_description
1 polymer ?
#
loop_
_entity_poly.entity_id
_entity_poly.type
_entity_poly.pdbx_seq_one_letter_code
_entity_poly.pdbx_strand_id
1 'polypeptide(L)'
;MHDLITEEMVEYGSLLHHVTAGLHGILQSKKEYVMQFAEGQGFQHVHFHVVSVAHDSPPELNGPAVFSALGDDVPSPLESHELTPIAVRLRSYLLERTDGAA
;
A
#
# COMPACT_ATOMS: atom_id res chain seq x y z
N MET A 1 -7.62 14.44 -3.33
CA MET A 1 -6.90 14.57 -4.62
C MET A 1 -7.05 15.95 -5.23
N HIS A 2 -8.27 16.47 -5.37
CA HIS A 2 -8.47 17.81 -5.94
C HIS A 2 -7.85 18.93 -5.09
N ASP A 3 -7.57 18.66 -3.81
CA ASP A 3 -6.86 19.56 -2.90
C ASP A 3 -5.34 19.65 -3.17
N LEU A 4 -4.78 18.73 -3.97
CA LEU A 4 -3.34 18.73 -4.29
C LEU A 4 -3.07 19.64 -5.49
N ILE A 5 -2.03 20.46 -5.40
CA ILE A 5 -1.51 21.19 -6.56
C ILE A 5 -0.76 20.24 -7.51
N THR A 6 -0.42 20.72 -8.70
CA THR A 6 0.24 19.91 -9.73
C THR A 6 1.55 19.29 -9.23
N GLU A 7 2.38 20.09 -8.55
CA GLU A 7 3.65 19.62 -7.98
C GLU A 7 3.42 18.52 -6.93
N GLU A 8 2.46 18.72 -6.03
CA GLU A 8 2.09 17.71 -5.02
C GLU A 8 1.54 16.43 -5.66
N MET A 9 0.81 16.52 -6.78
CA MET A 9 0.36 15.33 -7.51
C MET A 9 1.51 14.58 -8.19
N VAL A 10 2.55 15.28 -8.64
CA VAL A 10 3.74 14.63 -9.20
C VAL A 10 4.48 13.87 -8.10
N GLU A 11 4.68 14.49 -6.94
CA GLU A 11 5.27 13.83 -5.77
C GLU A 11 4.43 12.63 -5.31
N TYR A 12 3.11 12.81 -5.23
CA TYR A 12 2.16 11.74 -4.91
C TYR A 12 2.30 10.55 -5.86
N GLY A 13 2.38 10.80 -7.18
CA GLY A 13 2.54 9.76 -8.18
C GLY A 13 3.87 9.00 -8.03
N SER A 14 4.95 9.72 -7.74
CA SER A 14 6.27 9.13 -7.46
C SER A 14 6.23 8.24 -6.22
N LEU A 15 5.63 8.72 -5.12
CA LEU A 15 5.45 7.94 -3.89
C LEU A 15 4.63 6.69 -4.14
N LEU A 16 3.48 6.80 -4.82
CA LEU A 16 2.63 5.67 -5.16
C LEU A 16 3.40 4.63 -5.99
N HIS A 17 4.14 5.06 -7.00
CA HIS A 17 4.95 4.17 -7.84
C HIS A 17 6.00 3.41 -7.02
N HIS A 18 6.81 4.13 -6.23
CA HIS A 18 7.90 3.52 -5.46
C HIS A 18 7.38 2.56 -4.38
N VAL A 19 6.33 2.93 -3.64
CA VAL A 19 5.73 2.04 -2.64
C VAL A 19 5.16 0.78 -3.30
N THR A 20 4.43 0.92 -4.41
CA THR A 20 3.85 -0.21 -5.14
C THR A 20 4.93 -1.16 -5.66
N ALA A 21 5.97 -0.63 -6.31
CA ALA A 21 7.09 -1.43 -6.82
C ALA A 21 7.90 -2.10 -5.70
N GLY A 22 8.12 -1.39 -4.59
CA GLY A 22 8.82 -1.93 -3.42
C GLY A 22 8.06 -3.09 -2.79
N LEU A 23 6.76 -2.92 -2.56
CA LEU A 23 5.90 -3.99 -2.05
C LEU A 23 5.86 -5.19 -3.00
N HIS A 24 5.72 -4.95 -4.32
CA HIS A 24 5.77 -6.01 -5.32
C HIS A 24 7.04 -6.85 -5.23
N GLY A 25 8.21 -6.19 -5.20
CA GLY A 25 9.50 -6.89 -5.09
C GLY A 25 9.70 -7.58 -3.74
N ILE A 26 9.18 -7.03 -2.65
CA ILE A 26 9.37 -7.57 -1.30
C ILE A 26 8.47 -8.79 -1.06
N LEU A 27 7.21 -8.70 -1.48
CA LEU A 27 6.16 -9.70 -1.23
C LEU A 27 5.95 -10.67 -2.41
N GLN A 28 6.57 -10.40 -3.57
CA GLN A 28 6.42 -11.20 -4.79
C GLN A 28 4.95 -11.38 -5.16
N SER A 29 4.19 -10.29 -5.11
CA SER A 29 2.75 -10.29 -5.40
C SER A 29 2.48 -10.56 -6.87
N LYS A 30 1.32 -11.18 -7.14
CA LYS A 30 0.79 -11.36 -8.50
C LYS A 30 0.43 -10.03 -9.15
N LYS A 31 -0.09 -9.10 -8.33
CA LYS A 31 -0.47 -7.74 -8.71
C LYS A 31 -0.76 -6.90 -7.46
N GLU A 32 -1.01 -5.61 -7.69
CA GLU A 32 -1.36 -4.65 -6.65
C GLU A 32 -2.72 -4.01 -6.95
N TYR A 33 -3.48 -3.72 -5.90
CA TYR A 33 -4.64 -2.83 -5.97
C TYR A 33 -4.28 -1.50 -5.32
N VAL A 34 -4.73 -0.41 -5.95
CA VAL A 34 -4.59 0.95 -5.43
C VAL A 34 -5.98 1.56 -5.30
N MET A 35 -6.30 2.04 -4.10
CA MET A 35 -7.60 2.64 -3.79
C MET A 35 -7.43 3.88 -2.91
N GLN A 36 -8.34 4.84 -3.07
CA GLN A 36 -8.44 6.02 -2.22
C GLN A 36 -9.88 6.15 -1.73
N PHE A 37 -10.13 5.59 -0.55
CA PHE A 37 -11.36 5.79 0.19
C PHE A 37 -11.02 6.71 1.36
N ALA A 38 -11.79 7.77 1.58
CA ALA A 38 -11.51 8.80 2.57
C ALA A 38 -12.77 9.22 3.36
N GLU A 39 -13.82 8.41 3.29
CA GLU A 39 -15.12 8.67 3.91
C GLU A 39 -15.14 8.32 5.41
N GLY A 40 -14.14 7.56 5.89
CA GLY A 40 -14.02 7.15 7.29
C GLY A 40 -13.81 8.34 8.23
N GLN A 41 -14.52 8.34 9.36
CA GLN A 41 -14.36 9.39 10.37
C GLN A 41 -12.92 9.42 10.90
N GLY A 42 -12.23 10.55 10.76
CA GLY A 42 -10.82 10.74 11.14
C GLY A 42 -9.81 10.42 10.03
N PHE A 43 -10.27 9.89 8.89
CA PHE A 43 -9.44 9.49 7.75
C PHE A 43 -9.69 10.33 6.50
N GLN A 44 -10.26 11.53 6.65
CA GLN A 44 -10.61 12.39 5.51
C GLN A 44 -9.42 13.08 4.82
N HIS A 45 -8.20 12.85 5.30
CA HIS A 45 -6.99 13.38 4.69
C HIS A 45 -6.61 12.59 3.42
N VAL A 46 -5.81 13.20 2.54
CA VAL A 46 -5.32 12.51 1.34
C VAL A 46 -4.41 11.36 1.74
N HIS A 47 -4.82 10.14 1.40
CA HIS A 47 -4.04 8.92 1.56
C HIS A 47 -4.44 7.92 0.47
N PHE A 48 -3.66 6.86 0.33
CA PHE A 48 -3.98 5.74 -0.54
C PHE A 48 -3.65 4.42 0.14
N HIS A 49 -4.38 3.40 -0.27
CA HIS A 49 -4.12 2.02 0.09
C HIS A 49 -3.40 1.35 -1.07
N VAL A 50 -2.34 0.60 -0.77
CA VAL A 50 -1.73 -0.35 -1.71
C VAL A 50 -1.88 -1.73 -1.11
N VAL A 51 -2.53 -2.64 -1.84
CA VAL A 51 -2.75 -4.03 -1.40
C VAL A 51 -2.04 -4.96 -2.36
N SER A 52 -1.04 -5.68 -1.86
CA SER A 52 -0.31 -6.71 -2.59
C SER A 52 -1.12 -8.01 -2.61
N VAL A 53 -1.48 -8.50 -3.79
CA VAL A 53 -2.30 -9.69 -3.97
C VAL A 53 -1.39 -10.90 -4.16
N ALA A 54 -1.50 -11.88 -3.26
CA ALA A 54 -0.76 -13.13 -3.36
C ALA A 54 -1.20 -13.96 -4.58
N HIS A 55 -0.32 -14.82 -5.09
CA HIS A 55 -0.61 -15.66 -6.26
C HIS A 55 -1.77 -16.64 -6.05
N ASP A 56 -1.94 -17.10 -4.82
CA ASP A 56 -2.96 -18.02 -4.33
C ASP A 56 -4.17 -17.31 -3.70
N SER A 57 -4.24 -15.98 -3.81
CA SER A 57 -5.38 -15.22 -3.31
C SER A 57 -6.69 -15.72 -3.95
N PRO A 58 -7.73 -16.02 -3.14
CA PRO A 58 -8.98 -16.56 -3.64
C PRO A 58 -9.69 -15.54 -4.57
N PRO A 59 -10.29 -15.98 -5.69
CA PRO A 59 -10.92 -15.07 -6.66
C PRO A 59 -12.03 -14.19 -6.07
N GLU A 60 -12.66 -14.63 -4.99
CA GLU A 60 -13.71 -13.92 -4.25
C GLU A 60 -13.20 -12.62 -3.61
N LEU A 61 -11.89 -12.50 -3.37
CA LEU A 61 -11.23 -11.30 -2.82
C LEU A 61 -10.74 -10.34 -3.91
N ASN A 62 -11.13 -10.52 -5.17
CA ASN A 62 -10.69 -9.63 -6.25
C ASN A 62 -11.28 -8.22 -6.15
N GLY A 63 -10.47 -7.23 -6.52
CA GLY A 63 -10.87 -5.82 -6.54
C GLY A 63 -11.24 -5.30 -5.16
N PRO A 64 -12.34 -4.55 -5.00
CA PRO A 64 -12.71 -3.96 -3.71
C PRO A 64 -13.05 -5.01 -2.64
N ALA A 65 -13.37 -6.25 -3.03
CA ALA A 65 -13.64 -7.34 -2.09
C ALA A 65 -12.41 -7.74 -1.27
N VAL A 66 -11.20 -7.29 -1.63
CA VAL A 66 -9.99 -7.55 -0.83
C VAL A 66 -10.08 -7.02 0.61
N PHE A 67 -10.88 -5.97 0.83
CA PHE A 67 -11.11 -5.44 2.18
C PHE A 67 -11.94 -6.37 3.06
N SER A 68 -12.65 -7.36 2.50
CA SER A 68 -13.33 -8.40 3.27
C SER A 68 -12.36 -9.34 3.98
N ALA A 69 -11.06 -9.29 3.62
CA ALA A 69 -9.99 -9.94 4.37
C ALA A 69 -9.52 -9.10 5.60
N LEU A 70 -10.24 -8.05 5.98
CA LEU A 70 -10.02 -7.27 7.19
C LEU A 70 -11.31 -7.30 8.04
N GLY A 71 -11.21 -7.58 9.34
CA GLY A 71 -12.36 -7.59 10.25
C GLY A 71 -12.19 -8.54 11.44
N ASP A 72 -13.18 -8.53 12.34
CA ASP A 72 -13.12 -9.26 13.62
C ASP A 72 -13.12 -10.79 13.48
N ASP A 73 -13.60 -11.31 12.34
CA ASP A 73 -13.65 -12.76 12.03
C ASP A 73 -12.42 -13.26 11.24
N VAL A 74 -11.45 -12.38 10.97
CA VAL A 74 -10.22 -12.70 10.23
C VAL A 74 -9.09 -13.02 11.24
N PRO A 75 -8.13 -13.92 10.92
CA PRO A 75 -6.95 -14.11 11.75
C PRO A 75 -6.36 -12.80 12.25
N SER A 76 -5.93 -12.83 13.52
CA SER A 76 -5.32 -11.71 14.23
C SER A 76 -4.36 -10.94 13.32
N PRO A 77 -4.33 -9.59 13.40
CA PRO A 77 -3.29 -8.81 12.76
C PRO A 77 -1.93 -9.48 13.00
N LEU A 78 -1.10 -9.49 11.96
CA LEU A 78 0.28 -9.95 12.09
C LEU A 78 0.92 -9.27 13.30
N GLU A 79 1.60 -10.05 14.12
CA GLU A 79 2.30 -9.51 15.27
C GLU A 79 3.41 -8.58 14.79
N SER A 80 3.77 -7.60 15.61
CA SER A 80 4.77 -6.58 15.22
C SER A 80 6.09 -7.20 14.73
N HIS A 81 6.49 -8.33 15.31
CA HIS A 81 7.72 -9.03 14.93
C HIS A 81 7.65 -9.69 13.53
N GLU A 82 6.45 -10.00 13.03
CA GLU A 82 6.21 -10.53 11.69
C GLU A 82 6.18 -9.41 10.64
N LEU A 83 5.61 -8.25 11.00
CA LEU A 83 5.54 -7.07 10.13
C LEU A 83 6.87 -6.30 10.03
N THR A 84 7.64 -6.25 11.11
CA THR A 84 8.87 -5.43 11.20
C THR A 84 9.86 -5.73 10.07
N PRO A 85 10.17 -6.99 9.71
CA PRO A 85 11.06 -7.28 8.59
C PRO A 85 10.59 -6.69 7.25
N ILE A 86 9.29 -6.74 6.98
CA ILE A 86 8.68 -6.17 5.76
C ILE A 86 8.83 -4.64 5.78
N ALA A 87 8.48 -4.01 6.91
CA ALA A 87 8.59 -2.56 7.07
C ALA A 87 10.04 -2.05 6.92
N VAL A 88 11.02 -2.75 7.51
CA VAL A 88 12.44 -2.41 7.38
C VAL A 88 12.92 -2.52 5.94
N ARG A 89 12.58 -3.61 5.24
CA ARG A 89 12.94 -3.79 3.82
C ARG A 89 12.32 -2.71 2.93
N LEU A 90 11.05 -2.37 3.17
CA LEU A 90 10.36 -1.32 2.42
C LEU A 90 11.01 0.04 2.68
N ARG A 91 11.34 0.35 3.94
CA ARG A 91 12.06 1.58 4.29
C ARG A 91 13.40 1.69 3.55
N SER A 92 14.21 0.63 3.57
CA SER A 92 15.49 0.63 2.85
C SER A 92 15.31 0.83 1.34
N TYR A 93 14.35 0.12 0.74
CA TYR A 93 14.02 0.26 -0.68
C TYR A 93 13.61 1.69 -1.06
N LEU A 94 12.81 2.34 -0.21
CA LEU A 94 12.33 3.70 -0.44
C LEU A 94 13.46 4.72 -0.32
N LEU A 95 14.30 4.63 0.73
CA LEU A 95 15.44 5.54 0.90
C LEU A 95 16.41 5.53 -0.28
N GLU A 96 16.71 4.35 -0.82
CA GLU A 96 17.58 4.22 -2.00
C GLU A 96 17.04 4.92 -3.25
N ARG A 97 15.72 5.16 -3.32
CA ARG A 97 15.03 5.69 -4.51
C ARG A 97 14.50 7.10 -4.34
N THR A 98 14.23 7.53 -3.11
CA THR A 98 13.85 8.91 -2.81
C THR A 98 15.07 9.82 -2.65
N ASP A 99 16.20 9.29 -2.18
CA ASP A 99 17.43 10.08 -2.01
C ASP A 99 18.23 10.23 -3.32
N GLY A 100 17.86 9.50 -4.38
CA GLY A 100 18.44 9.60 -5.72
C GLY A 100 17.75 10.60 -6.66
N ALA A 101 16.76 11.35 -6.16
CA ALA A 101 15.96 12.32 -6.91
C ALA A 101 16.25 13.79 -6.51
N ALA A 102 17.46 14.06 -6.01
CA ALA A 102 17.96 15.41 -5.71
C ALA A 102 18.95 15.89 -6.79
#